data_AF-A0A9P0MVA3-F1
#
_entry.id   AF-A0A9P0MVA3-F1
#
_cell.length_a   1.000
_cell.length_b   1.000
_cell.length_c   1.000
_cell.angle_alpha   90.00
_cell.angle_beta   90.00
_cell.angle_gamma   90.00
#
_symmetry.space_group_name_H-M   'P 1'
#
loop_
_entity.id
_entity.type
_entity.pdbx_description
1 polymer ?
#
loop_
_entity_poly.entity_id
_entity_poly.type
_entity_poly.pdbx_seq_one_letter_code
_entity_poly.pdbx_strand_id
1 'polypeptide(L)'
;MGQMALFFQGVMATNYFYYYFQMPNYYVRKSVAVRGTWSEEDLRSAMESVQRGNMSVYRASITYNIPRKTLERRVKLNNAVKGLMIITIGINYIRN
;
A
#
# COMPACT_ATOMS: atom_id res chain seq x y z
N MET A 1 -64.11 3.14 -30.08
CA MET A 1 -63.13 2.08 -29.74
C MET A 1 -61.81 2.45 -30.39
N GLY A 2 -60.78 2.71 -29.58
CA GLY A 2 -59.39 2.87 -30.03
C GLY A 2 -58.91 4.32 -30.18
N GLN A 3 -58.55 4.97 -29.06
CA GLN A 3 -57.85 6.24 -29.07
C GLN A 3 -56.32 6.03 -29.17
N MET A 4 -55.74 6.64 -30.19
CA MET A 4 -54.57 7.54 -30.19
C MET A 4 -53.20 7.04 -29.72
N ALA A 5 -52.21 7.32 -30.57
CA ALA A 5 -50.81 6.95 -30.47
C ALA A 5 -50.03 7.65 -29.33
N LEU A 6 -49.11 6.86 -28.74
CA LEU A 6 -47.75 7.16 -28.26
C LEU A 6 -47.42 8.56 -27.71
N PHE A 7 -47.10 8.67 -26.41
CA PHE A 7 -45.99 9.51 -25.90
C PHE A 7 -45.47 9.03 -24.52
N PHE A 8 -44.18 8.66 -24.49
CA PHE A 8 -43.13 8.87 -23.47
C PHE A 8 -43.34 8.63 -21.94
N GLN A 9 -42.60 7.64 -21.43
CA GLN A 9 -41.92 7.49 -20.12
C GLN A 9 -42.66 7.78 -18.78
N GLY A 10 -42.81 6.72 -17.97
CA GLY A 10 -43.10 6.79 -16.52
C GLY A 10 -42.31 5.72 -15.75
N VAL A 11 -41.08 6.08 -15.37
CA VAL A 11 -40.01 5.24 -14.79
C VAL A 11 -40.13 5.20 -13.26
N MET A 12 -40.74 4.18 -12.63
CA MET A 12 -40.82 4.11 -11.15
C MET A 12 -40.64 2.72 -10.52
N ALA A 13 -40.03 1.74 -11.20
CA ALA A 13 -39.77 0.44 -10.58
C ALA A 13 -38.42 -0.21 -10.92
N THR A 14 -37.54 0.48 -11.63
CA THR A 14 -36.28 -0.12 -12.10
C THR A 14 -35.03 0.52 -11.51
N ASN A 15 -35.17 1.50 -10.60
CA ASN A 15 -34.09 2.42 -10.26
C ASN A 15 -33.56 2.34 -8.81
N TYR A 16 -33.67 1.20 -8.14
CA TYR A 16 -33.12 1.05 -6.77
C TYR A 16 -32.06 -0.05 -6.61
N PHE A 17 -31.79 -0.87 -7.62
CA PHE A 17 -30.81 -1.97 -7.49
C PHE A 17 -29.38 -1.58 -7.89
N TYR A 18 -29.20 -0.55 -8.72
CA TYR A 18 -27.88 -0.15 -9.23
C TYR A 18 -27.02 0.67 -8.25
N TYR A 19 -27.59 1.08 -7.10
CA TYR A 19 -26.90 1.92 -6.12
C TYR A 19 -26.12 1.16 -5.04
N TYR A 20 -26.17 -0.17 -5.03
CA TYR A 20 -25.47 -0.97 -4.04
C TYR A 20 -24.12 -1.46 -4.59
N PHE A 21 -23.09 -0.67 -4.34
CA PHE A 21 -21.69 -1.09 -4.26
C PHE A 21 -21.08 -1.67 -5.56
N GLN A 22 -20.71 -0.79 -6.50
CA GLN A 22 -19.50 -1.09 -7.28
C GLN A 22 -18.30 -1.04 -6.31
N MET A 23 -18.03 -2.14 -5.59
CA MET A 23 -16.73 -2.31 -4.98
C MET A 23 -15.72 -2.32 -6.13
N PRO A 24 -14.76 -1.36 -6.19
CA PRO A 24 -13.82 -1.32 -7.29
C PRO A 24 -13.12 -2.69 -7.37
N ASN A 25 -13.32 -3.40 -8.48
CA ASN A 25 -12.65 -4.69 -8.75
C ASN A 25 -11.17 -4.49 -9.14
N TYR A 26 -10.55 -3.42 -8.65
CA TYR A 26 -9.15 -3.12 -8.85
C TYR A 26 -8.59 -2.50 -7.57
N TYR A 27 -7.56 -3.14 -7.04
CA TYR A 27 -6.87 -2.66 -5.85
C TYR A 27 -5.72 -1.72 -6.24
N VAL A 28 -5.89 -0.42 -5.97
CA VAL A 28 -4.79 0.54 -6.10
C VAL A 28 -3.90 0.45 -4.87
N ARG A 29 -2.67 -0.05 -5.07
CA ARG A 29 -1.66 -0.02 -4.01
C ARG A 29 -1.36 1.43 -3.61
N LYS A 30 -1.23 1.70 -2.31
CA LYS A 30 -0.68 2.97 -1.83
C LYS A 30 0.70 3.20 -2.46
N SER A 31 0.96 4.42 -2.94
CA SER A 31 2.16 4.73 -3.72
C SER A 31 3.43 4.46 -2.91
N VAL A 32 4.53 4.16 -3.60
CA VAL A 32 5.81 3.82 -2.97
C VAL A 32 6.35 5.00 -2.14
N ALA A 33 6.05 6.23 -2.54
CA ALA A 33 6.40 7.45 -1.81
C ALA A 33 5.78 7.52 -0.39
N VAL A 34 4.68 6.80 -0.13
CA VAL A 34 4.02 6.76 1.20
C VAL A 34 4.60 5.66 2.09
N ARG A 35 5.57 4.85 1.61
CA ARG A 35 6.17 3.77 2.40
C ARG A 35 7.17 4.31 3.42
N GLY A 36 6.71 4.61 4.64
CA GLY A 36 7.48 4.73 5.89
C GLY A 36 8.68 5.69 5.88
N THR A 37 8.73 6.63 6.83
CA THR A 37 9.81 7.64 6.92
C THR A 37 11.17 7.11 7.36
N TRP A 38 11.27 5.83 7.76
CA TRP A 38 12.52 5.21 8.21
C TRP A 38 13.52 5.00 7.07
N SER A 39 14.82 5.15 7.39
CA SER A 39 15.92 4.95 6.45
C SER A 39 16.37 3.48 6.39
N GLU A 40 17.16 3.16 5.37
CA GLU A 40 17.75 1.81 5.24
C GLU A 40 18.79 1.52 6.34
N GLU A 41 19.52 2.55 6.77
CA GLU A 41 20.48 2.42 7.88
C GLU A 41 19.77 2.11 9.19
N ASP A 42 18.69 2.84 9.52
CA ASP A 42 17.89 2.59 10.72
C ASP A 42 17.37 1.16 10.74
N LEU A 43 16.93 0.66 9.58
CA LEU A 43 16.47 -0.70 9.44
C LEU A 43 17.60 -1.71 9.67
N ARG A 44 18.82 -1.44 9.16
CA ARG A 44 19.98 -2.30 9.36
C ARG A 44 20.36 -2.37 10.84
N SER A 45 20.48 -1.22 11.52
CA SER A 45 20.80 -1.17 12.95
C SER A 45 19.72 -1.84 13.81
N ALA A 46 18.44 -1.64 13.47
CA ALA A 46 17.33 -2.32 14.14
C ALA A 46 17.43 -3.84 14.00
N MET A 47 17.65 -4.36 12.79
CA MET A 47 17.77 -5.80 12.57
C MET A 47 18.96 -6.39 13.33
N GLU A 48 20.10 -5.71 13.32
CA GLU A 48 21.30 -6.16 14.01
C GLU A 48 21.10 -6.22 15.54
N SER A 49 20.47 -5.20 16.14
CA SER A 49 20.16 -5.20 17.57
C SER A 49 19.24 -6.35 17.99
N VAL A 50 18.29 -6.71 17.11
CA VAL A 50 17.37 -7.84 17.33
C VAL A 50 18.09 -9.18 17.17
N GLN A 51 18.92 -9.34 16.14
CA GLN A 51 19.67 -10.57 15.88
C GLN A 51 20.70 -10.87 16.99
N ARG A 52 21.36 -9.83 17.52
CA ARG A 52 22.27 -9.94 18.66
C ARG A 52 21.56 -10.23 19.98
N GLY A 53 20.23 -10.14 20.04
CA GLY A 53 19.45 -10.32 21.26
C GLY A 53 19.47 -9.12 22.22
N ASN A 54 20.05 -7.99 21.80
CA ASN A 54 20.12 -6.78 22.62
C ASN A 54 18.74 -6.14 22.86
N MET A 55 17.85 -6.24 21.87
CA MET A 55 16.49 -5.67 21.93
C MET A 55 15.46 -6.63 21.35
N SER A 56 14.24 -6.59 21.92
CA SER A 56 13.10 -7.27 21.30
C SER A 56 12.66 -6.52 20.04
N VAL A 57 12.02 -7.23 19.10
CA VAL A 57 11.46 -6.63 17.87
C VAL A 57 10.56 -5.44 18.18
N TYR A 58 9.79 -5.50 19.27
CA TYR A 58 8.93 -4.40 19.69
C TYR A 58 9.73 -3.18 20.16
N ARG A 59 10.76 -3.38 20.99
CA ARG A 59 11.61 -2.27 21.46
C ARG A 59 12.36 -1.60 20.31
N ALA A 60 12.99 -2.39 19.43
CA ALA A 60 13.67 -1.86 18.25
C ALA A 60 12.70 -1.11 17.32
N SER A 61 11.46 -1.58 17.17
CA SER A 61 10.43 -0.90 16.37
C SER A 61 10.16 0.53 16.87
N ILE A 62 10.09 0.73 18.18
CA ILE A 62 9.88 2.06 18.78
C ILE A 62 11.15 2.92 18.63
N THR A 63 12.31 2.39 18.97
CA THR A 63 13.59 3.12 18.96
C THR A 63 13.94 3.66 17.57
N TYR A 64 13.78 2.83 16.54
CA TYR A 64 14.13 3.19 15.15
C TYR A 64 12.93 3.71 14.35
N ASN A 65 11.76 3.88 14.97
CA ASN A 65 10.53 4.33 14.32
C ASN A 65 10.14 3.51 13.07
N ILE A 66 10.26 2.18 13.16
CA ILE A 66 9.96 1.24 12.09
C ILE A 66 8.72 0.45 12.50
N PRO A 67 7.66 0.35 11.68
CA PRO A 67 6.48 -0.44 12.04
C PRO A 67 6.84 -1.88 12.39
N ARG A 68 6.39 -2.38 13.55
CA ARG A 68 6.73 -3.71 14.09
C ARG A 68 6.65 -4.84 13.07
N LYS A 69 5.53 -4.94 12.34
CA LYS A 69 5.33 -5.97 11.32
C LYS A 69 6.27 -5.86 10.13
N THR A 70 6.68 -4.64 9.80
CA THR A 70 7.72 -4.41 8.79
C THR A 70 9.04 -4.97 9.29
N LEU A 71 9.47 -4.56 10.50
CA LEU A 71 10.73 -5.01 11.09
C LEU A 71 10.78 -6.54 11.25
N GLU A 72 9.73 -7.16 11.79
CA GLU A 72 9.59 -8.61 11.93
C GLU A 72 9.81 -9.34 10.60
N ARG A 73 9.15 -8.86 9.53
CA ARG A 73 9.32 -9.43 8.18
C ARG A 73 10.75 -9.28 7.68
N ARG A 74 11.39 -8.13 7.90
CA ARG A 74 12.77 -7.89 7.44
C ARG A 74 13.78 -8.76 8.15
N VAL A 75 13.65 -8.93 9.47
CA VAL A 75 14.49 -9.83 10.27
C VAL A 75 14.33 -11.27 9.77
N LYS A 76 13.09 -11.74 9.54
CA LYS A 76 12.82 -13.09 9.02
C LYS A 76 13.41 -13.33 7.62
N LEU A 77 13.35 -12.33 6.76
CA LEU A 77 13.89 -12.39 5.39
C LEU A 77 15.40 -12.09 5.33
N ASN A 78 16.01 -11.68 6.43
CA ASN A 78 17.37 -11.15 6.52
C ASN A 78 17.69 -10.12 5.41
N ASN A 79 16.81 -9.12 5.24
CA ASN A 79 16.90 -8.16 4.15
C ASN A 79 16.68 -6.72 4.64
N ALA A 80 17.75 -5.93 4.64
CA ALA A 80 17.74 -4.51 4.99
C ALA A 80 17.27 -3.59 3.84
N VAL A 81 17.26 -4.07 2.59
CA VAL A 81 17.06 -3.22 1.41
C VAL A 81 15.67 -2.63 1.38
N LYS A 82 15.55 -1.31 1.39
CA LYS A 82 14.27 -0.65 1.17
C LYS A 82 13.95 -0.77 -0.32
N GLY A 83 13.14 -1.77 -0.68
CA GLY A 83 12.75 -2.04 -2.08
C GLY A 83 12.47 -0.73 -2.82
N LEU A 84 13.29 -0.48 -3.84
CA LEU A 84 13.60 0.83 -4.41
C LEU A 84 12.36 1.70 -4.63
N MET A 85 12.44 2.95 -4.14
CA MET A 85 11.68 4.06 -4.70
C MET A 85 12.12 4.23 -6.16
N ILE A 86 11.26 3.91 -7.11
CA ILE A 86 11.53 4.23 -8.52
C ILE A 86 11.34 5.75 -8.69
N ILE A 87 12.34 6.51 -8.26
CA ILE A 87 12.67 7.87 -8.73
C ILE A 87 14.18 7.98 -9.00
N THR A 88 15.04 7.11 -8.47
CA THR A 88 16.50 7.31 -8.54
C THR A 88 17.19 6.86 -9.86
N ILE A 89 16.48 6.22 -10.80
CA ILE A 89 17.11 5.72 -12.03
C ILE A 89 16.54 6.39 -13.29
N GLY A 90 16.38 7.71 -13.23
CA GLY A 90 16.48 8.58 -14.41
C GLY A 90 17.86 9.22 -14.56
N ILE A 91 18.70 9.20 -13.52
CA ILE A 91 20.05 9.80 -13.50
C ILE A 91 21.16 8.73 -13.58
N ASN A 92 20.84 7.46 -13.26
CA ASN A 92 21.83 6.37 -13.21
C ASN A 92 21.86 5.46 -14.46
N TYR A 93 21.06 5.72 -15.50
CA TYR A 93 21.11 4.97 -16.78
C TYR A 93 22.17 5.50 -17.78
N ILE A 94 23.04 6.44 -17.39
CA ILE A 94 24.10 7.02 -18.26
C ILE A 94 25.51 6.47 -17.93
N ARG A 95 25.68 5.68 -16.86
CA ARG A 95 26.95 4.99 -16.57
C ARG A 95 26.88 3.50 -16.92
N ASN A 96 26.87 3.21 -18.22
CA ASN A 96 27.86 2.40 -18.96
C ASN A 96 27.28 2.14 -20.36
#